data_AF-A0A1X7T045-F1
#
_entry.id   AF-A0A1X7T045-F1
#
_cell.length_a   1.000
_cell.length_b   1.000
_cell.length_c   1.000
_cell.angle_alpha   90.00
_cell.angle_beta   90.00
_cell.angle_gamma   90.00
#
_symmetry.space_group_name_H-M   'P 1'
#
loop_
_entity.id
_entity.type
_entity.pdbx_description
1 polymer ?
#
loop_
_entity_poly.entity_id
_entity_poly.type
_entity_poly.pdbx_seq_one_letter_code
_entity_poly.pdbx_strand_id
1 'polypeptide(L)'
;MSVNSPENITTKEGKVIRKRDCILRDNNGRCRIVLWESDIQKLTKNGSYKLRNVLVSQYNGVKYVSVSESTIIEPIKDIELISDHKEEAFEEIIQPMIAEGEISAVLNISDYLVCINCNRNVQTVNQTMGSCTKCNATVKLAK
;
A
#
# COMPACT_ATOMS: atom_id res chain seq x y z
N MET A 1 -1.99 19.53 -10.36
CA MET A 1 -1.27 18.28 -10.02
C MET A 1 -0.80 18.35 -8.58
N SER A 2 -1.03 17.31 -7.76
CA SER A 2 -0.49 17.21 -6.38
C SER A 2 0.72 16.27 -6.36
N VAL A 3 1.70 16.55 -5.51
CA VAL A 3 2.98 15.84 -5.46
C VAL A 3 3.35 15.56 -4.01
N ASN A 4 3.41 14.28 -3.61
CA ASN A 4 3.77 13.88 -2.27
C ASN A 4 5.30 13.93 -2.05
N SER A 5 5.74 13.83 -0.80
CA SER A 5 7.17 13.68 -0.49
C SER A 5 7.71 12.35 -1.03
N PRO A 6 8.97 12.28 -1.49
CA PRO A 6 9.60 11.01 -1.85
C PRO A 6 9.78 10.10 -0.63
N GLU A 7 9.63 8.79 -0.84
CA GLU A 7 9.75 7.75 0.19
C GLU A 7 10.71 6.64 -0.27
N ASN A 8 11.33 5.96 0.69
CA ASN A 8 12.15 4.77 0.44
C ASN A 8 11.30 3.52 0.65
N ILE A 9 11.35 2.58 -0.31
CA ILE A 9 10.72 1.27 -0.17
C ILE A 9 11.76 0.16 -0.33
N THR A 10 11.59 -0.93 0.41
CA THR A 10 12.42 -2.12 0.27
C THR A 10 11.70 -3.12 -0.64
N THR A 11 12.35 -3.53 -1.73
CA THR A 11 11.82 -4.55 -2.65
C THR A 11 11.80 -5.92 -1.99
N LYS A 12 11.11 -6.88 -2.60
CA LYS A 12 11.12 -8.29 -2.16
C LYS A 12 12.53 -8.91 -2.12
N GLU A 13 13.45 -8.36 -2.92
CA GLU A 13 14.86 -8.77 -2.99
C GLU A 13 15.75 -8.06 -1.97
N GLY A 14 15.18 -7.20 -1.10
CA GLY A 14 15.91 -6.45 -0.08
C GLY A 14 16.59 -5.17 -0.58
N LYS A 15 16.49 -4.84 -1.87
CA LYS A 15 17.02 -3.60 -2.43
C LYS A 15 16.16 -2.41 -1.98
N VAL A 16 16.80 -1.33 -1.53
CA VAL A 16 16.10 -0.08 -1.23
C VAL A 16 15.99 0.73 -2.52
N ILE A 17 14.77 1.14 -2.86
CA ILE A 17 14.48 2.00 -4.01
C ILE A 17 13.65 3.21 -3.59
N ARG A 18 13.80 4.32 -4.31
CA ARG A 18 13.07 5.57 -4.07
C ARG A 18 11.81 5.62 -4.91
N LYS A 19 10.72 6.02 -4.28
CA LYS A 19 9.40 6.18 -4.90
C LYS A 19 8.87 7.57 -4.60
N ARG A 20 8.06 8.12 -5.50
CA ARG A 20 7.26 9.32 -5.23
C ARG A 20 5.88 9.20 -5.87
N ASP A 21 4.85 9.38 -5.06
CA ASP A 21 3.47 9.41 -5.55
C ASP A 21 3.04 10.83 -5.95
N CYS A 22 2.39 10.94 -7.10
CA CYS A 22 1.79 12.17 -7.59
C CYS A 22 0.34 11.91 -8.02
N ILE A 23 -0.49 12.96 -8.01
CA ILE A 23 -1.87 12.91 -8.50
C ILE A 23 -1.96 13.78 -9.76
N LEU A 24 -2.12 13.11 -10.89
CA LEU A 24 -2.49 13.72 -12.17
C LEU A 24 -3.98 14.07 -12.14
N ARG A 25 -4.34 15.18 -12.76
CA ARG A 25 -5.73 15.63 -12.87
C ARG A 25 -5.96 16.18 -14.27
N ASP A 26 -7.07 15.80 -14.86
CA ASP A 26 -7.62 16.38 -16.08
C ASP A 26 -9.08 16.81 -15.81
N ASN A 27 -9.81 17.15 -16.86
CA ASN A 27 -11.22 17.50 -16.79
C ASN A 27 -12.14 16.31 -16.46
N ASN A 28 -11.68 15.07 -16.66
CA ASN A 28 -12.46 13.85 -16.48
C ASN A 28 -12.20 13.18 -15.13
N GLY A 29 -11.14 13.55 -14.42
CA GLY A 29 -10.89 13.08 -13.07
C GLY A 29 -9.45 13.20 -12.62
N ARG A 30 -9.07 12.28 -11.75
CA ARG A 30 -7.74 12.21 -11.13
C ARG A 30 -7.18 10.79 -11.20
N CYS A 31 -5.87 10.68 -11.38
CA CYS A 31 -5.17 9.42 -11.43
C CYS A 31 -3.85 9.51 -10.67
N ARG A 32 -3.57 8.49 -9.84
CA ARG A 32 -2.27 8.37 -9.18
C ARG A 32 -1.22 7.93 -10.20
N ILE A 33 -0.08 8.62 -10.21
CA ILE A 33 1.14 8.19 -10.91
C ILE A 33 2.28 7.98 -9.92
N VAL A 34 3.01 6.89 -10.10
CA VAL A 34 4.18 6.52 -9.30
C VAL A 34 5.45 6.77 -10.08
N LEU A 35 6.33 7.59 -9.52
CA LEU A 35 7.66 7.87 -10.03
C LEU A 35 8.70 7.06 -9.25
N TRP A 36 9.75 6.62 -9.93
CA TRP A 36 10.80 5.75 -9.37
C TRP A 36 12.18 6.37 -9.55
N GLU A 37 13.07 6.13 -8.59
CA GLU A 37 14.51 6.40 -8.72
C GLU A 37 14.85 7.81 -9.25
N SER A 38 15.42 7.90 -10.46
CA SER A 38 15.82 9.14 -11.12
C SER A 38 14.63 9.97 -11.62
N ASP A 39 13.44 9.39 -11.73
CA ASP A 39 12.25 10.04 -12.28
C ASP A 39 11.45 10.81 -11.22
N ILE A 40 11.75 10.66 -9.92
CA ILE A 40 10.99 11.22 -8.80
C ILE A 40 10.88 12.76 -8.80
N GLN A 41 11.67 13.45 -9.63
CA GLN A 41 11.65 14.91 -9.77
C GLN A 41 11.13 15.39 -11.13
N LYS A 42 10.78 14.48 -12.06
CA LYS A 42 10.35 14.86 -13.41
C LYS A 42 8.99 15.56 -13.46
N LEU A 43 8.16 15.36 -12.44
CA LEU A 43 6.86 16.02 -12.30
C LEU A 43 6.88 17.05 -11.16
N THR A 44 6.41 18.27 -11.45
CA THR A 44 6.34 19.38 -10.49
C THR A 44 4.91 19.90 -10.36
N LYS A 45 4.56 20.38 -9.15
CA LYS A 45 3.24 20.94 -8.87
C LYS A 45 2.88 22.00 -9.92
N ASN A 46 1.63 21.95 -10.37
CA ASN A 46 1.05 22.82 -11.42
C ASN A 46 1.69 22.71 -12.82
N GLY A 47 2.53 21.70 -13.08
CA GLY A 47 3.00 21.41 -14.44
C GLY A 47 2.02 20.56 -15.26
N SER A 48 2.01 20.78 -16.57
CA SER A 48 1.31 19.95 -17.56
C SER A 48 2.30 19.08 -18.33
N TYR A 49 1.95 17.81 -18.55
CA TYR A 49 2.86 16.82 -19.12
C TYR A 49 2.18 15.91 -20.15
N LYS A 50 2.90 15.62 -21.22
CA LYS A 50 2.59 14.54 -22.15
C LYS A 50 3.38 13.30 -21.75
N LEU A 51 2.66 12.26 -21.36
CA LEU A 51 3.23 10.99 -20.94
C LEU A 51 3.04 9.96 -22.06
N ARG A 52 4.09 9.22 -22.41
CA ARG A 52 4.02 8.09 -23.37
C ARG A 52 4.67 6.85 -22.77
N ASN A 53 4.21 5.67 -23.20
CA ASN A 53 4.71 4.37 -22.75
C ASN A 53 4.66 4.16 -21.22
N VAL A 54 3.62 4.71 -20.58
CA VAL A 54 3.37 4.47 -19.16
C VAL A 54 2.77 3.09 -18.93
N LEU A 55 3.02 2.52 -17.75
CA LEU A 55 2.40 1.26 -17.34
C LEU A 55 1.13 1.54 -16.54
N VAL A 56 0.03 0.85 -16.86
CA VAL A 56 -1.16 0.82 -16.01
C VAL A 56 -1.06 -0.40 -15.11
N SER A 57 -1.07 -0.17 -13.80
CA SER A 57 -0.96 -1.21 -12.77
C SER A 57 -2.17 -1.17 -11.85
N GLN A 58 -2.36 -2.23 -11.07
CA GLN A 58 -3.46 -2.34 -10.11
C GLN A 58 -2.95 -2.93 -8.80
N TYR A 59 -3.36 -2.33 -7.68
CA TYR A 59 -3.06 -2.82 -6.34
C TYR A 59 -4.31 -2.64 -5.46
N ASN A 60 -4.71 -3.69 -4.75
CA ASN A 60 -5.94 -3.73 -3.94
C ASN A 60 -7.17 -3.17 -4.66
N GLY A 61 -7.38 -3.60 -5.91
CA GLY A 61 -8.51 -3.13 -6.74
C GLY A 61 -8.31 -1.76 -7.38
N VAL A 62 -7.38 -0.93 -6.90
CA VAL A 62 -7.16 0.44 -7.37
C VAL A 62 -6.16 0.48 -8.52
N LYS A 63 -6.57 1.06 -9.66
CA LYS A 63 -5.68 1.28 -10.81
C LYS A 63 -4.85 2.55 -10.62
N TYR A 64 -3.58 2.48 -11.01
CA TYR A 64 -2.65 3.60 -11.01
C TYR A 64 -1.70 3.51 -12.19
N VAL A 65 -1.04 4.62 -12.50
CA VAL A 65 0.00 4.71 -13.52
C VAL A 65 1.37 4.54 -12.87
N SER A 66 2.25 3.74 -13.46
CA SER A 66 3.65 3.62 -13.05
C SER A 66 4.56 4.02 -14.19
N VAL A 67 5.59 4.80 -13.86
CA VAL A 67 6.69 5.06 -14.77
C VAL A 67 7.57 3.83 -14.88
N SER A 68 8.12 3.59 -16.06
CA SER A 68 9.11 2.56 -16.37
C SER A 68 10.31 3.20 -17.10
N GLU A 69 11.37 2.43 -17.32
CA GLU A 69 12.53 2.87 -18.10
C GLU A 69 12.18 3.30 -19.54
N SER A 70 11.08 2.79 -20.09
CA SER A 70 10.60 3.14 -21.44
C SER A 70 9.63 4.33 -21.46
N THR A 71 9.24 4.85 -20.30
CA THR A 71 8.30 5.96 -20.19
C THR A 71 8.96 7.27 -20.64
N ILE A 72 8.26 8.02 -21.48
CA ILE A 72 8.68 9.35 -21.93
C ILE A 72 7.79 10.39 -21.25
N ILE A 73 8.40 11.37 -20.60
CA ILE A 73 7.74 12.48 -19.91
C ILE A 73 8.20 13.78 -20.57
N GLU A 74 7.28 14.48 -21.25
CA GLU A 74 7.55 15.76 -21.90
C GLU A 74 6.71 16.86 -21.25
N PRO A 75 7.31 17.96 -20.75
CA PRO A 75 6.53 19.11 -20.30
C PRO A 75 5.85 19.77 -21.50
N ILE A 76 4.61 20.21 -21.31
CA ILE A 76 3.81 20.91 -22.31
C ILE A 76 3.21 22.17 -21.73
N LYS A 77 2.73 23.07 -22.60
CA LYS A 77 1.89 24.18 -22.17
C LYS A 77 0.57 23.63 -21.65
N ASP A 78 -0.05 24.37 -20.74
CA ASP A 78 -1.35 24.02 -20.19
C ASP A 78 -2.38 23.89 -21.32
N ILE A 79 -3.08 22.76 -21.32
CA ILE A 79 -4.08 22.45 -22.35
C ILE A 79 -5.42 23.10 -21.98
N GLU A 80 -5.80 23.02 -20.70
CA GLU A 80 -7.07 23.52 -20.17
C GLU A 80 -6.91 24.06 -18.73
N LEU A 81 -7.80 24.97 -18.33
CA LEU A 81 -7.92 25.44 -16.95
C LEU A 81 -8.68 24.41 -16.11
N ILE A 82 -7.97 23.72 -15.22
CA ILE A 82 -8.58 22.84 -14.24
C ILE A 82 -8.80 23.65 -12.96
N SER A 83 -10.01 23.67 -12.42
CA SER A 83 -10.32 24.39 -11.20
C SER A 83 -9.53 23.88 -10.00
N ASP A 84 -9.00 24.81 -9.21
CA ASP A 84 -8.32 24.58 -7.93
C ASP A 84 -9.29 24.17 -6.81
N HIS A 85 -10.26 23.30 -7.10
CA HIS A 85 -11.01 22.65 -6.03
C HIS A 85 -9.99 21.98 -5.10
N LYS A 86 -10.10 22.33 -3.81
CA LYS A 86 -9.16 22.01 -2.71
C LYS A 86 -8.45 20.69 -2.93
N GLU A 87 -7.16 20.65 -2.57
CA GLU A 87 -6.37 19.41 -2.46
C GLU A 87 -7.05 18.44 -1.48
N GLU A 88 -8.09 17.76 -1.94
CA GLU A 88 -8.70 16.65 -1.23
C GLU A 88 -7.67 15.53 -1.27
N ALA A 89 -7.23 15.13 -0.09
CA ALA A 89 -6.33 14.00 0.08
C ALA A 89 -6.84 12.84 -0.78
N PHE A 90 -5.96 12.29 -1.60
CA PHE A 90 -6.25 11.06 -2.32
C PHE A 90 -6.22 9.93 -1.29
N GLU A 91 -7.35 9.69 -0.64
CA GLU A 91 -7.54 8.48 0.15
C GLU A 91 -7.62 7.32 -0.85
N GLU A 92 -6.59 6.47 -0.86
CA GLU A 92 -6.69 5.19 -1.53
C GLU A 92 -7.86 4.43 -0.92
N ILE A 93 -8.94 4.28 -1.67
CA ILE A 93 -10.03 3.38 -1.30
C ILE A 93 -9.43 1.97 -1.39
N ILE A 94 -8.91 1.47 -0.27
CA ILE A 94 -8.48 0.07 -0.16
C ILE A 94 -9.75 -0.76 -0.32
N GLN A 95 -10.01 -1.25 -1.53
CA GLN A 95 -11.07 -2.20 -1.72
C GLN A 95 -10.57 -3.52 -1.14
N PRO A 96 -11.28 -4.10 -0.16
CA PRO A 96 -10.90 -5.41 0.36
C PRO A 96 -10.91 -6.40 -0.81
N MET A 97 -9.86 -7.21 -0.92
CA MET A 97 -9.88 -8.32 -1.84
C MET A 97 -10.87 -9.36 -1.29
N ILE A 98 -12.07 -9.37 -1.84
CA ILE A 98 -13.11 -10.35 -1.48
C ILE A 98 -12.86 -11.61 -2.30
N ALA A 99 -12.65 -12.72 -1.62
CA ALA A 99 -12.63 -14.04 -2.23
C ALA A 99 -13.93 -14.76 -1.87
N GLU A 100 -14.67 -15.21 -2.87
CA GLU A 100 -15.87 -16.02 -2.71
C GLU A 100 -15.53 -17.48 -3.07
N GLY A 101 -16.01 -18.43 -2.29
CA GLY A 101 -15.76 -19.84 -2.51
C GLY A 101 -16.41 -20.73 -1.45
N GLU A 102 -16.36 -22.04 -1.70
CA GLU A 102 -16.84 -23.06 -0.77
C GLU A 102 -15.65 -23.76 -0.11
N ILE A 103 -15.76 -24.03 1.19
CA ILE A 103 -14.75 -24.82 1.91
C ILE A 103 -14.95 -26.29 1.55
N SER A 104 -14.13 -26.80 0.62
CA SER A 104 -14.23 -28.19 0.17
C SER A 104 -13.72 -29.21 1.20
N ALA A 105 -12.65 -28.88 1.92
CA ALA A 105 -12.09 -29.73 2.97
C ALA A 105 -11.22 -28.92 3.96
N VAL A 106 -11.18 -29.35 5.22
CA VAL A 106 -10.25 -28.84 6.24
C VAL A 106 -9.25 -29.95 6.57
N LEU A 107 -7.97 -29.73 6.25
CA LEU A 107 -6.93 -30.76 6.44
C LEU A 107 -6.51 -30.92 7.89
N ASN A 108 -6.38 -29.83 8.63
CA ASN A 108 -5.99 -29.81 10.04
C ASN A 108 -6.62 -28.61 10.75
N ILE A 109 -6.87 -28.75 12.04
CA ILE A 109 -7.30 -27.68 12.94
C ILE A 109 -6.22 -27.53 14.01
N SER A 110 -5.81 -26.30 14.31
CA SER A 110 -4.85 -26.00 15.35
C SER A 110 -5.47 -25.06 16.39
N ASP A 111 -5.59 -25.57 17.61
CA ASP A 111 -5.98 -24.77 18.76
C ASP A 111 -4.73 -24.35 19.53
N TYR A 112 -4.75 -23.12 20.05
CA TYR A 112 -3.66 -22.61 20.87
C TYR A 112 -4.20 -21.73 21.98
N LEU A 113 -3.49 -21.75 23.10
CA LEU A 113 -3.80 -20.92 24.24
C LEU A 113 -3.39 -19.47 23.97
N VAL A 114 -4.27 -18.52 24.31
CA VAL A 114 -4.04 -17.09 24.15
C VAL A 114 -4.05 -16.38 25.50
N CYS A 115 -3.23 -15.34 25.60
CA CYS A 115 -3.13 -14.54 26.81
C CYS A 115 -4.33 -13.59 26.91
N ILE A 116 -5.05 -13.63 28.02
CA ILE A 116 -6.20 -12.75 28.28
C ILE A 116 -5.87 -11.25 28.23
N ASN A 117 -4.60 -10.89 28.44
CA ASN A 117 -4.18 -9.49 28.44
C ASN A 117 -3.81 -8.95 27.04
N CYS A 118 -3.17 -9.77 26.19
CA CYS A 118 -2.62 -9.27 24.93
C CYS A 118 -2.93 -10.12 23.70
N ASN A 119 -3.80 -11.13 23.85
CA ASN A 119 -4.24 -12.07 22.81
C ASN A 119 -3.12 -12.77 22.05
N ARG A 120 -1.90 -12.80 22.60
CA ARG A 120 -0.76 -13.54 22.01
C ARG A 120 -0.67 -14.94 22.61
N ASN A 121 -0.10 -15.85 21.83
CA ASN A 121 0.15 -17.23 22.19
C ASN A 121 0.81 -17.37 23.57
N VAL A 122 0.28 -18.30 24.36
CA VAL A 122 0.76 -18.71 25.67
C VAL A 122 1.45 -20.06 25.52
N GLN A 123 2.72 -20.13 25.92
CA GLN A 123 3.46 -21.37 25.98
C GLN A 123 3.24 -22.04 27.33
N THR A 124 2.92 -23.33 27.30
CA THR A 124 2.78 -24.15 28.51
C THR A 124 4.11 -24.23 29.24
N VAL A 125 4.15 -23.78 30.49
CA VAL A 125 5.31 -23.92 31.37
C VAL A 125 5.22 -25.23 32.15
N ASN A 126 4.01 -25.54 32.65
CA ASN A 126 3.68 -26.81 33.28
C ASN A 126 2.18 -27.11 33.09
N GLN A 127 1.70 -28.22 33.67
CA GLN A 127 0.30 -28.67 33.52
C GLN A 127 -0.77 -27.65 33.96
N THR A 128 -0.41 -26.64 34.75
CA THR A 128 -1.36 -25.69 35.35
C THR A 128 -1.09 -24.23 34.99
N MET A 129 0.06 -23.95 34.37
CA MET A 129 0.52 -22.59 34.11
C MET A 129 1.16 -22.49 32.73
N GLY A 130 0.84 -21.41 32.03
CA GLY A 130 1.51 -20.99 30.80
C GLY A 130 2.06 -19.58 30.93
N SER A 131 3.02 -19.23 30.08
CA SER A 131 3.61 -17.90 30.01
C SER A 131 3.33 -17.28 28.64
N CYS A 132 2.87 -16.03 28.64
CA CYS A 132 2.65 -15.29 27.41
C CYS A 132 3.98 -14.88 26.77
N THR A 133 4.17 -15.25 25.50
CA THR A 133 5.36 -14.91 24.70
C THR A 133 5.57 -13.42 24.42
N LYS A 134 4.58 -12.55 24.70
CA LYS A 134 4.68 -11.10 24.50
C LYS A 134 4.89 -10.33 25.79
N CYS A 135 3.97 -10.51 26.74
CA CYS A 135 3.85 -9.65 27.92
C CYS A 135 4.33 -10.33 29.20
N ASN A 136 4.84 -11.56 29.10
CA ASN A 136 5.34 -12.37 30.21
C ASN A 136 4.31 -12.63 31.33
N ALA A 137 3.02 -12.40 31.05
CA ALA A 137 1.95 -12.73 31.99
C ALA A 137 1.88 -14.25 32.18
N THR A 138 1.88 -14.68 33.44
CA THR A 138 1.60 -16.06 33.82
C THR A 138 0.10 -16.29 33.81
N VAL A 139 -0.36 -17.24 33.00
CA VAL A 139 -1.77 -17.57 32.82
C VAL A 139 -2.03 -18.94 33.42
N LYS A 140 -3.05 -19.05 34.28
CA LYS A 140 -3.52 -20.34 34.78
C LYS A 140 -4.20 -21.09 33.63
N LEU A 141 -3.74 -22.30 33.34
CA LEU A 141 -4.35 -23.15 32.33
C LEU A 141 -5.58 -23.84 32.95
N ALA A 142 -6.72 -23.78 32.25
CA ALA A 142 -7.89 -24.58 32.62
C ALA A 142 -7.55 -26.06 32.40
N LYS A 143 -7.91 -26.92 33.36
CA LYS A 143 -7.81 -28.37 33.21
C LYS A 143 -8.84 -28.88 32.21
#